data_AF-A0A920QPZ2-F1
#
_entry.id   AF-A0A920QPZ2-F1
#
_cell.length_a   1.000
_cell.length_b   1.000
_cell.length_c   1.000
_cell.angle_alpha   90.00
_cell.angle_beta   90.00
_cell.angle_gamma   90.00
#
_symmetry.space_group_name_H-M   'P 1'
#
loop_
_entity.id
_entity.type
_entity.pdbx_description
1 polymer ?
#
loop_
_entity_poly.entity_id
_entity_poly.type
_entity_poly.pdbx_seq_one_letter_code
_entity_poly.pdbx_strand_id
1 'polypeptide(L)'
;MEEHNDYAVSFIEATRIIKSTLPLAKVSGGVSNISFSFRGNNTVREAMHAAFLYHAIQAGLDMGIVNAGMLEVYEEIPPDLLERVEDVLLNRRPDATERLIEFAETVKQQGKTEKVTDAWREGTVEERLSHALVKGIVDDIEADTEEARAKYGRPIHVIEGPLMDGMNVVGDLFGAGKMFLPQVVKSARVMKKAVAYLQPFMEEEKAETGFSARGKILMATVKGESMTLAKTSSAWCCAATTTR
;
A
#
# COMPACT_ATOMS: atom_id res chain seq x y z
N MET A 1 -28.64 -8.96 15.64
CA MET A 1 -29.61 -9.98 15.19
C MET A 1 -28.81 -11.04 14.46
N GLU A 2 -29.08 -12.32 14.72
CA GLU A 2 -28.34 -13.47 14.17
C GLU A 2 -28.29 -13.46 12.64
N GLU A 3 -29.34 -12.97 12.00
CA GLU A 3 -29.45 -12.78 10.54
C GLU A 3 -28.33 -11.90 9.93
N HIS A 4 -27.69 -11.04 10.73
CA HIS A 4 -26.63 -10.16 10.24
C HIS A 4 -25.27 -10.83 10.18
N ASN A 5 -25.09 -11.98 10.84
CA ASN A 5 -23.79 -12.65 10.94
C ASN A 5 -23.27 -13.07 9.56
N ASP A 6 -24.18 -13.44 8.65
CA ASP A 6 -23.82 -13.95 7.32
C ASP A 6 -23.67 -12.86 6.26
N TYR A 7 -23.89 -11.58 6.57
CA TYR A 7 -23.91 -10.52 5.54
C TYR A 7 -22.59 -10.39 4.77
N ALA A 8 -21.46 -10.40 5.47
CA ALA A 8 -20.15 -10.28 4.84
C ALA A 8 -19.80 -11.54 4.01
N VAL A 9 -20.03 -12.73 4.56
CA VAL A 9 -19.86 -14.01 3.86
C VAL A 9 -20.74 -14.09 2.61
N SER A 10 -22.02 -13.74 2.75
CA SER A 10 -23.00 -13.76 1.66
C SER A 10 -22.61 -12.80 0.54
N PHE A 11 -22.05 -11.62 0.87
CA PHE A 11 -21.54 -10.70 -0.15
C PHE A 11 -20.37 -11.30 -0.93
N ILE A 12 -19.41 -11.90 -0.23
CA ILE A 12 -18.23 -12.52 -0.84
C ILE A 12 -18.65 -13.71 -1.72
N GLU A 13 -19.57 -14.54 -1.24
CA GLU A 13 -20.08 -15.69 -2.01
C GLU A 13 -20.93 -15.25 -3.20
N ALA A 14 -21.81 -14.26 -3.04
CA ALA A 14 -22.56 -13.69 -4.15
C ALA A 14 -21.62 -13.12 -5.22
N THR A 15 -20.55 -12.44 -4.82
CA THR A 15 -19.51 -11.96 -5.73
C THR A 15 -18.90 -13.13 -6.51
N ARG A 16 -18.47 -14.19 -5.82
CA ARG A 16 -17.89 -15.40 -6.43
C ARG A 16 -18.85 -16.04 -7.44
N ILE A 17 -20.12 -16.19 -7.06
CA ILE A 17 -21.18 -16.74 -7.93
C ILE A 17 -21.37 -15.86 -9.16
N ILE A 18 -21.49 -14.54 -9.00
CA ILE A 18 -21.65 -13.60 -10.12
C ILE A 18 -20.46 -13.69 -11.07
N LYS A 19 -19.23 -13.70 -10.56
CA LYS A 19 -18.02 -13.78 -11.40
C LYS A 19 -17.91 -15.11 -12.13
N SER A 20 -18.36 -16.21 -11.50
CA SER A 20 -18.36 -17.55 -12.13
C SER A 20 -19.45 -17.72 -13.20
N THR A 21 -20.63 -17.13 -13.00
CA THR A 21 -21.80 -17.30 -13.89
C THR A 21 -21.86 -16.24 -14.98
N LEU A 22 -21.38 -15.03 -14.69
CA LEU A 22 -21.41 -13.86 -15.57
C LEU A 22 -20.00 -13.25 -15.68
N PRO A 23 -19.10 -13.83 -16.48
CA PRO A 23 -17.68 -13.43 -16.50
C PRO A 23 -17.45 -11.98 -16.96
N LEU A 24 -18.38 -11.42 -17.73
CA LEU A 24 -18.33 -10.02 -18.18
C LEU A 24 -18.96 -9.04 -17.19
N ALA A 25 -19.66 -9.53 -16.16
CA ALA A 25 -20.25 -8.68 -15.13
C ALA A 25 -19.15 -8.13 -14.21
N LYS A 26 -19.31 -6.85 -13.87
CA LYS A 26 -18.47 -6.15 -12.90
C LYS A 26 -19.19 -6.06 -11.57
N VAL A 27 -18.49 -6.32 -10.48
CA VAL A 27 -19.06 -6.25 -9.13
C VAL A 27 -18.49 -5.05 -8.41
N SER A 28 -19.38 -4.22 -7.86
CA SER A 28 -19.04 -3.05 -7.07
C SER A 28 -19.88 -3.01 -5.80
N GLY A 29 -19.29 -2.63 -4.67
CA GLY A 29 -20.00 -2.58 -3.40
C GLY A 29 -19.43 -1.57 -2.40
N GLY A 30 -20.30 -1.03 -1.55
CA GLY A 30 -19.89 -0.19 -0.43
C GLY A 30 -19.60 -1.01 0.83
N VAL A 31 -18.48 -0.73 1.50
CA VAL A 31 -18.04 -1.49 2.69
C VAL A 31 -18.50 -0.88 4.01
N SER A 32 -19.05 0.33 3.97
CA SER A 32 -19.33 1.17 5.16
C SER A 32 -20.26 0.52 6.18
N ASN A 33 -21.14 -0.37 5.73
CA ASN A 33 -22.15 -1.01 6.58
C ASN A 33 -21.55 -2.13 7.44
N ILE A 34 -20.42 -2.71 7.01
CA ILE A 34 -19.77 -3.84 7.68
C ILE A 34 -19.19 -3.40 9.03
N SER A 35 -18.72 -2.16 9.12
CA SER A 35 -18.13 -1.60 10.33
C SER A 35 -19.09 -0.70 11.13
N PHE A 36 -20.40 -0.75 10.84
CA PHE A 36 -21.39 0.18 11.40
C PHE A 36 -21.44 0.16 12.94
N SER A 37 -21.34 -1.03 13.54
CA SER A 37 -21.40 -1.21 15.00
C SER A 37 -20.20 -0.62 15.75
N PHE A 38 -19.11 -0.30 15.04
CA PHE A 38 -17.86 0.20 15.62
C PHE A 38 -17.64 1.70 15.36
N ARG A 39 -18.71 2.46 15.10
CA ARG A 39 -18.66 3.92 14.97
C ARG A 39 -17.93 4.56 16.16
N GLY A 40 -16.94 5.39 15.85
CA GLY A 40 -16.10 6.05 16.87
C GLY A 40 -14.88 5.25 17.33
N ASN A 41 -14.67 4.03 16.81
CA ASN A 41 -13.41 3.30 16.94
C ASN A 41 -12.80 3.11 15.54
N ASN A 42 -11.99 4.07 15.10
CA ASN A 42 -11.45 4.04 13.74
C ASN A 42 -10.53 2.83 13.52
N THR A 43 -9.66 2.47 14.47
CA THR A 43 -8.75 1.33 14.36
C THR A 43 -9.47 0.03 13.97
N VAL A 44 -10.55 -0.32 14.68
CA VAL A 44 -11.32 -1.54 14.37
C VAL A 44 -12.02 -1.42 13.01
N ARG A 45 -12.55 -0.24 12.67
CA ARG A 45 -13.23 -0.03 11.39
C ARG A 45 -12.28 -0.15 10.20
N GLU A 46 -11.07 0.39 10.32
CA GLU A 46 -10.04 0.34 9.29
C GLU A 46 -9.59 -1.11 9.06
N ALA A 47 -9.33 -1.85 10.14
CA ALA A 47 -9.02 -3.28 10.07
C ALA A 47 -10.15 -4.10 9.42
N MET A 48 -11.41 -3.87 9.80
CA MET A 48 -12.56 -4.54 9.18
C MET A 48 -12.68 -4.25 7.69
N HIS A 49 -12.48 -3.01 7.25
CA HIS A 49 -12.54 -2.67 5.84
C HIS A 49 -11.40 -3.31 5.04
N ALA A 50 -10.18 -3.25 5.56
CA ALA A 50 -9.01 -3.85 4.91
C ALA A 50 -9.16 -5.37 4.77
N ALA A 51 -9.56 -6.06 5.84
CA ALA A 51 -9.79 -7.51 5.81
C ALA A 51 -10.95 -7.90 4.88
N PHE A 52 -12.06 -7.16 4.91
CA PHE A 52 -13.18 -7.45 4.01
C PHE A 52 -12.79 -7.27 2.54
N LEU A 53 -12.13 -6.16 2.20
CA LEU A 53 -11.70 -5.90 0.83
C LEU A 53 -10.69 -6.95 0.34
N TYR A 54 -9.75 -7.37 1.20
CA TYR A 54 -8.81 -8.44 0.88
C TYR A 54 -9.56 -9.71 0.42
N HIS A 55 -10.51 -10.20 1.21
CA HIS A 55 -11.30 -11.39 0.86
C HIS A 55 -12.25 -11.17 -0.33
N ALA A 56 -12.89 -10.00 -0.43
CA ALA A 56 -13.82 -9.70 -1.50
C ALA A 56 -13.13 -9.56 -2.86
N ILE A 57 -11.92 -8.99 -2.92
CA ILE A 57 -11.13 -8.88 -4.15
C ILE A 57 -10.70 -10.28 -4.62
N GLN A 58 -10.28 -11.15 -3.70
CA GLN A 58 -9.97 -12.55 -4.03
C GLN A 58 -11.19 -13.31 -4.58
N ALA A 59 -12.41 -12.95 -4.13
CA ALA A 59 -13.66 -13.46 -4.71
C ALA A 59 -14.05 -12.80 -6.06
N GLY A 60 -13.34 -11.74 -6.47
CA GLY A 60 -13.48 -11.07 -7.76
C GLY A 60 -14.25 -9.75 -7.73
N LEU A 61 -14.30 -9.06 -6.58
CA LEU A 61 -14.78 -7.68 -6.48
C LEU A 61 -13.94 -6.75 -7.36
N ASP A 62 -14.57 -6.02 -8.28
CA ASP A 62 -13.87 -5.11 -9.19
C ASP A 62 -13.68 -3.70 -8.59
N MET A 63 -14.63 -3.22 -7.75
CA MET A 63 -14.54 -1.89 -7.12
C MET A 63 -15.19 -1.83 -5.73
N GLY A 64 -14.44 -1.33 -4.74
CA GLY A 64 -14.97 -1.03 -3.40
C GLY A 64 -15.20 0.47 -3.20
N ILE A 65 -16.38 0.87 -2.74
CA ILE A 65 -16.68 2.26 -2.35
C ILE A 65 -16.33 2.43 -0.87
N VAL A 66 -15.17 3.05 -0.62
CA VAL A 66 -14.53 3.10 0.70
C VAL A 66 -13.85 4.46 0.92
N ASN A 67 -13.59 4.83 2.18
CA ASN A 67 -12.77 6.00 2.47
C ASN A 67 -11.28 5.61 2.40
N ALA A 68 -10.62 5.98 1.30
CA ALA A 68 -9.21 5.69 1.05
C ALA A 68 -8.23 6.25 2.09
N GLY A 69 -8.62 7.27 2.85
CA GLY A 69 -7.82 7.83 3.93
C GLY A 69 -7.79 6.97 5.20
N MET A 70 -8.79 6.09 5.36
CA MET A 70 -9.00 5.22 6.52
C MET A 70 -8.90 3.74 6.09
N LEU A 71 -7.86 3.41 5.32
CA LEU A 71 -7.53 2.04 4.97
C LEU A 71 -6.13 1.73 5.44
N GLU A 72 -6.03 0.74 6.32
CA GLU A 72 -4.78 0.15 6.76
C GLU A 72 -4.28 -0.90 5.76
N VAL A 73 -2.99 -1.22 5.81
CA VAL A 73 -2.39 -2.31 5.02
C VAL A 73 -2.77 -3.62 5.72
N TYR A 74 -3.30 -4.60 4.98
CA TYR A 74 -3.83 -5.82 5.58
C TYR A 74 -2.79 -6.57 6.44
N GLU A 75 -1.52 -6.62 6.02
CA GLU A 75 -0.45 -7.29 6.79
C GLU A 75 -0.02 -6.56 8.06
N GLU A 76 -0.33 -5.27 8.16
CA GLU A 76 0.07 -4.43 9.29
C GLU A 76 -0.98 -4.43 10.40
N ILE A 77 -2.15 -5.05 10.16
CA ILE A 77 -3.18 -5.20 11.18
C ILE A 77 -2.63 -6.15 12.27
N PRO A 78 -2.66 -5.77 13.56
CA PRO A 78 -2.20 -6.62 14.64
C PRO A 78 -2.85 -8.02 14.56
N PRO A 79 -2.08 -9.13 14.66
CA PRO A 79 -2.62 -10.48 14.45
C PRO A 79 -3.85 -10.79 15.31
N ASP A 80 -3.85 -10.39 16.58
CA ASP A 80 -4.97 -10.58 17.51
C ASP A 80 -6.23 -9.82 17.08
N LEU A 81 -6.07 -8.62 16.50
CA LEU A 81 -7.18 -7.84 15.97
C LEU A 81 -7.68 -8.45 14.66
N LEU A 82 -6.75 -8.85 13.78
CA LEU A 82 -7.08 -9.46 12.48
C LEU A 82 -7.88 -10.75 12.67
N GLU A 83 -7.47 -11.64 13.57
CA GLU A 83 -8.19 -12.89 13.86
C GLU A 83 -9.64 -12.61 14.27
N ARG A 84 -9.85 -11.68 15.21
CA ARG A 84 -11.20 -11.32 15.70
C ARG A 84 -12.05 -10.66 14.63
N VAL A 85 -11.44 -9.83 13.79
CA VAL A 85 -12.11 -9.20 12.65
C VAL A 85 -12.52 -10.26 11.63
N GLU A 86 -11.63 -11.19 11.28
CA GLU A 86 -11.95 -12.27 10.35
C GLU A 86 -12.99 -13.24 10.90
N ASP A 87 -12.96 -13.53 12.19
CA ASP A 87 -13.97 -14.35 12.86
C ASP A 87 -15.38 -13.78 12.65
N VAL A 88 -15.52 -12.45 12.74
CA VAL A 88 -16.78 -11.73 12.49
C VAL A 88 -17.12 -11.68 11.00
N LEU A 89 -16.17 -11.30 10.15
CA LEU A 89 -16.40 -11.14 8.71
C LEU A 89 -16.73 -12.45 7.99
N LEU A 90 -16.12 -13.54 8.43
CA LEU A 90 -16.26 -14.85 7.82
C LEU A 90 -17.21 -15.78 8.59
N ASN A 91 -17.86 -15.24 9.64
CA ASN A 91 -18.74 -15.98 10.55
C ASN A 91 -18.14 -17.34 10.97
N ARG A 92 -16.87 -17.34 11.42
CA ARG A 92 -16.12 -18.58 11.75
C ARG A 92 -16.61 -19.22 13.06
N ARG A 93 -17.25 -18.43 13.92
CA ARG A 93 -17.62 -18.82 15.29
C ARG A 93 -18.83 -18.05 15.78
N PRO A 94 -19.66 -18.65 16.65
CA PRO A 94 -20.89 -18.02 17.14
C PRO A 94 -20.66 -16.83 18.07
N ASP A 95 -19.54 -16.80 18.80
CA ASP A 95 -19.16 -15.74 19.76
C ASP A 95 -18.24 -14.66 19.16
N ALA A 96 -18.08 -14.62 17.83
CA ALA A 96 -17.16 -13.70 17.14
C ALA A 96 -17.44 -12.23 17.47
N THR A 97 -18.72 -11.86 17.40
CA THR A 97 -19.17 -10.47 17.58
C THR A 97 -18.89 -9.98 19.00
N GLU A 98 -19.19 -10.79 20.01
CA GLU A 98 -18.96 -10.46 21.42
C GLU A 98 -17.46 -10.28 21.70
N ARG A 99 -16.63 -11.22 21.23
CA ARG A 99 -15.18 -11.16 21.35
C ARG A 99 -14.56 -9.93 20.70
N LEU A 100 -15.09 -9.48 19.56
CA LEU A 100 -14.60 -8.27 18.90
C LEU A 100 -15.08 -7.02 19.63
N ILE A 101 -16.29 -6.99 20.17
CA ILE A 101 -16.82 -5.87 20.96
C ILE A 101 -15.99 -5.68 22.22
N GLU A 102 -15.75 -6.74 23.00
CA GLU A 102 -14.93 -6.69 24.22
C GLU A 102 -13.52 -6.18 23.94
N PHE A 103 -12.91 -6.66 22.85
CA PHE A 103 -11.58 -6.20 22.42
C PHE A 103 -11.60 -4.76 21.90
N ALA A 104 -12.67 -4.36 21.21
CA ALA A 104 -12.79 -2.98 20.73
C ALA A 104 -12.88 -1.97 21.88
N GLU A 105 -13.41 -2.36 23.04
CA GLU A 105 -13.43 -1.51 24.24
C GLU A 105 -12.01 -1.28 24.79
N THR A 106 -11.15 -2.30 24.79
CA THR A 106 -9.75 -2.15 25.23
C THR A 106 -8.94 -1.28 24.27
N VAL A 107 -9.15 -1.44 22.96
CA VAL A 107 -8.48 -0.62 21.92
C VAL A 107 -8.94 0.85 21.99
N LYS A 108 -10.23 1.10 22.25
CA LYS A 108 -10.77 2.46 22.39
C LYS A 108 -10.18 3.23 23.58
N GLN A 109 -9.76 2.52 24.63
CA GLN A 109 -9.08 3.11 25.79
C GLN A 109 -7.61 3.47 25.48
N GLN A 110 -6.92 2.68 24.65
CA GLN A 110 -5.54 2.96 24.22
C GLN A 110 -5.42 4.16 23.27
N GLY A 111 -6.45 4.43 22.44
CA GLY A 111 -6.46 5.53 21.48
C GLY A 111 -6.37 6.95 22.06
N LYS A 112 -6.39 7.12 23.39
CA LYS A 112 -6.17 8.42 24.07
C LYS A 112 -4.74 8.63 24.54
N THR A 113 -3.82 7.66 24.46
CA THR A 113 -2.52 7.78 25.14
C THR A 113 -1.37 7.02 24.47
N GLU A 114 -1.31 6.97 23.14
CA GLU A 114 -0.06 6.57 22.48
C GLU A 114 0.31 7.59 21.40
N LYS A 115 1.20 8.51 21.78
CA LYS A 115 2.32 8.80 20.88
C LYS A 115 2.97 7.45 20.64
N VAL A 116 2.65 6.82 19.52
CA VAL A 116 3.34 5.62 19.03
C VAL A 116 4.83 5.93 19.18
N THR A 117 5.49 5.21 20.06
CA THR A 117 6.95 5.24 20.13
C THR A 117 7.39 4.78 18.76
N ASP A 118 8.13 5.63 18.05
CA ASP A 118 8.62 5.36 16.71
C ASP A 118 9.73 4.28 16.77
N ALA A 119 9.43 3.10 17.30
CA ALA A 119 10.36 1.99 17.48
C ALA A 119 10.98 1.55 16.14
N TRP A 120 10.24 1.74 15.04
CA TRP A 120 10.73 1.52 13.68
C TRP A 120 11.92 2.44 13.32
N ARG A 121 12.08 3.59 13.99
CA ARG A 121 13.22 4.51 13.80
C ARG A 121 14.51 4.01 14.43
N GLU A 122 14.45 3.04 15.33
CA GLU A 122 15.64 2.44 15.95
C GLU A 122 16.32 1.41 15.02
N GLY A 123 15.66 1.03 13.92
CA GLY A 123 16.20 0.13 12.90
C GLY A 123 17.25 0.78 11.99
N THR A 124 17.76 -0.01 11.06
CA THR A 124 18.72 0.40 10.03
C THR A 124 18.09 1.39 9.04
N VAL A 125 18.92 2.20 8.34
CA VAL A 125 18.41 3.15 7.34
C VAL A 125 17.61 2.45 6.24
N GLU A 126 18.00 1.23 5.86
CA GLU A 126 17.26 0.42 4.89
C GLU A 126 15.87 0.02 5.38
N GLU A 127 15.76 -0.42 6.63
CA GLU A 127 14.48 -0.78 7.26
C GLU A 127 13.58 0.45 7.40
N ARG A 128 14.14 1.61 7.78
CA ARG A 128 13.39 2.87 7.88
C ARG A 128 12.87 3.35 6.52
N LEU A 129 13.70 3.29 5.47
CA LEU A 129 13.30 3.65 4.11
C LEU A 129 12.20 2.72 3.59
N SER A 130 12.34 1.42 3.81
CA SER A 130 11.30 0.44 3.46
C SER A 130 9.98 0.71 4.20
N HIS A 131 10.05 0.93 5.52
CA HIS A 131 8.87 1.24 6.34
C HIS A 131 8.18 2.53 5.89
N ALA A 132 8.95 3.59 5.63
CA ALA A 132 8.42 4.87 5.13
C ALA A 132 7.73 4.71 3.77
N LEU A 133 8.29 3.88 2.88
CA LEU A 133 7.68 3.56 1.59
C LEU A 133 6.36 2.79 1.77
N VAL A 134 6.35 1.69 2.54
CA VAL A 134 5.15 0.85 2.75
C VAL A 134 4.02 1.63 3.45
N LYS A 135 4.35 2.45 4.44
CA LYS A 135 3.35 3.27 5.17
C LYS A 135 3.01 4.58 4.46
N GLY A 136 3.79 4.99 3.47
CA GLY A 136 3.62 6.27 2.77
C GLY A 136 3.94 7.49 3.65
N ILE A 137 4.90 7.36 4.56
CA ILE A 137 5.36 8.41 5.47
C ILE A 137 6.36 9.30 4.74
N VAL A 138 6.06 10.60 4.69
CA VAL A 138 6.86 11.62 3.97
C VAL A 138 7.83 12.34 4.92
N ASP A 139 7.58 12.20 6.21
CA ASP A 139 8.38 12.77 7.29
C ASP A 139 9.71 12.02 7.38
N ASP A 140 10.80 12.76 7.64
CA ASP A 140 12.17 12.24 7.80
C ASP A 140 12.82 11.54 6.60
N ILE A 141 12.09 11.35 5.48
CA ILE A 141 12.61 10.65 4.29
C ILE A 141 13.89 11.29 3.74
N GLU A 142 14.03 12.62 3.80
CA GLU A 142 15.24 13.32 3.34
C GLU A 142 16.44 13.01 4.24
N ALA A 143 16.23 12.94 5.55
CA ALA A 143 17.29 12.61 6.50
C ALA A 143 17.76 11.16 6.33
N ASP A 144 16.82 10.21 6.18
CA ASP A 144 17.16 8.81 5.92
C ASP A 144 17.81 8.62 4.56
N THR A 145 17.36 9.36 3.55
CA THR A 145 17.97 9.33 2.21
C THR A 145 19.40 9.86 2.23
N GLU A 146 19.69 10.89 3.02
CA GLU A 146 21.06 11.40 3.20
C GLU A 146 21.97 10.42 3.93
N GLU A 147 21.47 9.79 5.01
CA GLU A 147 22.21 8.75 5.71
C GLU A 147 22.54 7.57 4.77
N ALA A 148 21.57 7.15 3.95
CA ALA A 148 21.79 6.13 2.93
C ALA A 148 22.79 6.61 1.87
N ARG A 149 22.70 7.86 1.40
CA ARG A 149 23.66 8.41 0.42
C ARG A 149 25.08 8.38 0.97
N ALA A 150 25.30 8.76 2.22
CA ALA A 150 26.59 8.70 2.89
C ALA A 150 27.11 7.25 3.01
N LYS A 151 26.23 6.28 3.27
CA LYS A 151 26.57 4.86 3.38
C LYS A 151 26.91 4.20 2.04
N TYR A 152 26.13 4.46 0.99
CA TYR A 152 26.25 3.81 -0.32
C TYR A 152 27.16 4.55 -1.31
N GLY A 153 27.58 5.77 -0.97
CA GLY A 153 28.56 6.59 -1.69
C GLY A 153 28.03 7.23 -2.98
N ARG A 154 27.32 6.47 -3.81
CA ARG A 154 26.71 6.96 -5.05
C ARG A 154 25.20 7.10 -4.89
N PRO A 155 24.61 8.27 -5.20
CA PRO A 155 23.16 8.46 -5.12
C PRO A 155 22.33 7.41 -5.88
N ILE A 156 22.83 6.93 -7.03
CA ILE A 156 22.14 5.91 -7.82
C ILE A 156 21.99 4.58 -7.08
N HIS A 157 22.96 4.21 -6.24
CA HIS A 157 22.88 2.97 -5.45
C HIS A 157 21.81 3.04 -4.35
N VAL A 158 21.48 4.24 -3.86
CA VAL A 158 20.36 4.42 -2.91
C VAL A 158 19.03 4.17 -3.61
N ILE A 159 18.90 4.61 -4.87
CA ILE A 159 17.72 4.38 -5.70
C ILE A 159 17.57 2.91 -6.06
N GLU A 160 18.64 2.29 -6.57
CA GLU A 160 18.62 0.90 -7.05
C GLU A 160 18.67 -0.14 -5.90
N GLY A 161 19.11 0.26 -4.71
CA GLY A 161 19.13 -0.58 -3.51
C GLY A 161 17.90 -0.35 -2.62
N PRO A 162 18.05 0.33 -1.46
CA PRO A 162 17.01 0.34 -0.43
C PRO A 162 15.66 0.92 -0.88
N LEU A 163 15.67 1.92 -1.75
CA LEU A 163 14.42 2.50 -2.26
C LEU A 163 13.69 1.56 -3.23
N MET A 164 14.43 0.85 -4.08
CA MET A 164 13.84 -0.14 -4.99
C MET A 164 13.36 -1.38 -4.22
N ASP A 165 14.12 -1.83 -3.22
CA ASP A 165 13.72 -2.94 -2.36
C ASP A 165 12.41 -2.64 -1.63
N GLY A 166 12.27 -1.44 -1.04
CA GLY A 166 11.01 -1.02 -0.44
C GLY A 166 9.84 -0.95 -1.45
N MET A 167 10.12 -0.49 -2.68
CA MET A 167 9.12 -0.47 -3.75
C MET A 167 8.74 -1.86 -4.26
N ASN A 168 9.64 -2.84 -4.21
CA ASN A 168 9.33 -4.24 -4.52
C ASN A 168 8.35 -4.81 -3.50
N VAL A 169 8.56 -4.55 -2.21
CA VAL A 169 7.61 -4.94 -1.15
C VAL A 169 6.22 -4.33 -1.39
N VAL A 170 6.16 -3.03 -1.70
CA VAL A 170 4.89 -2.37 -2.08
C VAL A 170 4.24 -3.05 -3.29
N GLY A 171 5.03 -3.45 -4.28
CA GLY A 171 4.58 -4.18 -5.47
C GLY A 171 3.99 -5.55 -5.14
N ASP A 172 4.67 -6.31 -4.28
CA ASP A 172 4.23 -7.64 -3.84
C ASP A 172 2.94 -7.56 -3.03
N LEU A 173 2.84 -6.58 -2.11
CA LEU A 173 1.63 -6.33 -1.32
C LEU A 173 0.45 -5.92 -2.19
N PHE A 174 0.69 -5.07 -3.20
CA PHE A 174 -0.35 -4.67 -4.15
C PHE A 174 -0.77 -5.85 -5.05
N GLY A 175 0.17 -6.65 -5.54
CA GLY A 175 -0.09 -7.84 -6.34
C GLY A 175 -0.86 -8.92 -5.57
N ALA A 176 -0.61 -9.04 -4.27
CA ALA A 176 -1.35 -9.93 -3.37
C ALA A 176 -2.73 -9.38 -2.95
N GLY A 177 -3.08 -8.15 -3.32
CA GLY A 177 -4.32 -7.48 -2.92
C GLY A 177 -4.35 -7.05 -1.44
N LYS A 178 -3.19 -7.04 -0.77
CA LYS A 178 -3.01 -6.65 0.64
C LYS A 178 -2.78 -5.15 0.81
N MET A 179 -2.40 -4.47 -0.26
CA MET A 179 -2.29 -3.02 -0.37
C MET A 179 -3.16 -2.50 -1.52
N PHE A 180 -3.77 -1.33 -1.34
CA PHE A 180 -4.71 -0.73 -2.30
C PHE A 180 -4.10 0.43 -3.08
N LEU A 181 -4.68 0.75 -4.25
CA LEU A 181 -4.17 1.80 -5.14
C LEU A 181 -3.90 3.16 -4.45
N PRO A 182 -4.78 3.67 -3.56
CA PRO A 182 -4.48 4.92 -2.84
C PRO A 182 -3.24 4.85 -1.96
N GLN A 183 -2.94 3.69 -1.38
CA GLN A 183 -1.73 3.45 -0.56
C GLN A 183 -0.48 3.40 -1.46
N VAL A 184 -0.58 2.75 -2.63
CA VAL A 184 0.51 2.74 -3.63
C VAL A 184 0.84 4.16 -4.09
N VAL A 185 -0.16 5.02 -4.30
CA VAL A 185 0.05 6.44 -4.65
C VAL A 185 0.76 7.21 -3.54
N LYS A 186 0.45 6.93 -2.26
CA LYS A 186 1.19 7.52 -1.13
C LYS A 186 2.65 7.07 -1.13
N SER A 187 2.90 5.77 -1.34
CA SER A 187 4.25 5.19 -1.43
C SER A 187 5.06 5.84 -2.57
N ALA A 188 4.45 6.00 -3.74
CA ALA A 188 5.06 6.67 -4.88
C ALA A 188 5.43 8.14 -4.61
N ARG A 189 4.66 8.83 -3.75
CA ARG A 189 4.99 10.20 -3.32
C ARG A 189 6.22 10.24 -2.42
N VAL A 190 6.39 9.27 -1.53
CA VAL A 190 7.59 9.13 -0.69
C VAL A 190 8.80 8.88 -1.58
N MET A 191 8.70 7.92 -2.50
CA MET A 191 9.75 7.62 -3.49
C MET A 191 10.15 8.86 -4.29
N LYS A 192 9.16 9.61 -4.80
CA LYS A 192 9.42 10.85 -5.54
C LYS A 192 10.18 11.89 -4.71
N LYS A 193 9.88 12.02 -3.42
CA LYS A 193 10.56 12.98 -2.53
C LYS A 193 12.01 12.55 -2.26
N ALA A 194 12.26 11.26 -2.01
CA ALA A 194 13.61 10.71 -1.85
C ALA A 194 14.46 10.92 -3.11
N VAL A 195 13.91 10.61 -4.30
CA VAL A 195 14.62 10.81 -5.58
C VAL A 195 14.89 12.30 -5.85
N ALA A 196 13.93 13.18 -5.52
CA ALA A 196 14.13 14.62 -5.67
C ALA A 196 15.27 15.16 -4.78
N TYR A 197 15.46 14.58 -3.59
CA TYR A 197 16.59 14.88 -2.72
C TYR A 197 17.92 14.44 -3.31
N LEU A 198 17.97 13.27 -3.97
CA LEU A 198 19.19 12.72 -4.57
C LEU A 198 19.60 13.41 -5.89
N GLN A 199 18.64 14.07 -6.57
CA GLN A 199 18.84 14.62 -7.90
C GLN A 199 20.01 15.63 -8.01
N PRO A 200 20.19 16.62 -7.10
CA PRO A 200 21.31 17.55 -7.17
C PRO A 200 22.67 16.85 -7.10
N PHE A 201 22.82 15.86 -6.22
CA PHE A 201 24.05 15.08 -6.07
C PHE A 201 24.37 14.23 -7.31
N MET A 202 23.34 13.73 -8.00
CA MET A 202 23.52 13.02 -9.27
C MET A 202 23.99 13.95 -10.40
N GLU A 203 23.56 15.21 -10.38
CA GLU A 203 23.99 16.21 -11.37
C GLU A 203 25.44 16.66 -11.11
N GLU A 204 25.82 16.83 -9.85
CA GLU A 204 27.21 17.10 -9.43
C GLU A 204 28.15 15.95 -9.82
N GLU A 205 27.80 14.69 -9.51
CA GLU A 205 28.62 13.52 -9.87
C GLU A 205 28.80 13.41 -11.41
N LYS A 206 27.75 13.73 -12.19
CA LYS A 206 27.84 13.76 -13.67
C LYS A 206 28.76 14.87 -14.19
N ALA A 207 28.76 16.04 -13.53
CA ALA A 207 29.63 17.15 -13.88
C ALA A 207 31.11 16.83 -13.58
N GLU A 208 31.39 16.12 -12.48
CA GLU A 208 32.73 15.71 -12.07
C GLU A 208 33.30 14.55 -12.90
N THR A 209 32.47 13.55 -13.20
CA THR A 209 32.91 12.35 -13.95
C THR A 209 32.98 12.55 -15.46
N GLY A 210 32.55 13.71 -15.98
CA GLY A 210 32.63 14.05 -17.40
C GLY A 210 31.88 13.07 -18.32
N PHE A 211 30.90 12.32 -17.78
CA PHE A 211 30.12 11.35 -18.55
C PHE A 211 29.30 12.09 -19.62
N SER A 212 29.88 12.14 -20.82
CA SER A 212 29.25 12.60 -22.05
C SER A 212 27.85 11.98 -22.18
N ALA A 213 26.88 12.83 -22.46
CA ALA A 213 25.46 12.51 -22.52
C ALA A 213 25.19 11.14 -23.20
N ARG A 214 24.58 10.21 -22.45
CA ARG A 214 23.85 9.08 -23.04
C ARG A 214 22.95 9.63 -24.15
N GLY A 215 22.93 8.98 -25.32
CA GLY A 215 22.29 9.49 -26.54
C GLY A 215 20.91 10.11 -26.30
N LYS A 216 20.64 11.23 -26.96
CA LYS A 216 19.36 11.95 -26.80
C LYS A 216 18.25 11.19 -27.50
N ILE A 217 17.20 10.84 -26.75
CA ILE A 217 15.98 10.22 -27.29
C ILE A 217 14.87 11.26 -27.23
N LEU A 218 14.28 11.57 -28.39
CA LEU A 218 13.08 12.39 -28.48
C LEU A 218 11.86 11.47 -28.42
N MET A 219 11.10 11.55 -27.34
CA MET A 219 9.87 10.78 -27.17
C MET A 219 8.66 11.70 -27.29
N ALA A 220 7.90 11.54 -28.37
CA ALA A 220 6.69 12.30 -28.63
C ALA A 220 5.47 11.47 -28.22
N THR A 221 4.77 11.89 -27.17
CA THR A 221 3.55 11.22 -26.68
C THR A 221 2.34 12.12 -26.87
N VAL A 222 1.19 11.51 -27.18
CA VAL A 222 -0.07 12.23 -27.35
C VAL A 222 -0.64 12.60 -25.98
N LYS A 223 -0.94 13.88 -25.77
CA LYS A 223 -1.49 14.38 -24.50
C LYS A 223 -2.82 13.68 -24.19
N GLY A 224 -2.89 12.99 -23.04
CA GLY A 224 -4.11 12.35 -22.55
C GLY A 224 -4.24 10.86 -22.89
N GLU A 225 -3.24 10.24 -23.50
CA GLU A 225 -3.27 8.80 -23.76
C GLU A 225 -3.03 7.98 -22.47
N SER A 226 -3.98 7.11 -22.13
CA SER A 226 -3.97 6.32 -20.88
C SER A 226 -2.81 5.33 -20.77
N MET A 227 -2.23 4.88 -21.91
CA MET A 227 -1.10 3.96 -21.95
C MET A 227 0.26 4.66 -22.05
N THR A 228 0.31 6.00 -21.91
CA THR A 228 1.56 6.78 -22.07
C THR A 228 2.68 6.26 -21.16
N LEU A 229 2.39 5.96 -19.89
CA LEU A 229 3.36 5.45 -18.93
C LEU A 229 3.94 4.09 -19.37
N ALA A 230 3.10 3.13 -19.76
CA ALA A 230 3.54 1.81 -20.20
C ALA A 230 4.37 1.88 -21.50
N LYS A 231 3.98 2.73 -22.46
CA LYS A 231 4.72 2.96 -23.71
C LYS A 231 6.07 3.63 -23.47
N THR A 232 6.11 4.59 -22.54
CA THR A 232 7.34 5.28 -22.16
C THR A 232 8.32 4.30 -21.50
N SER A 233 7.85 3.47 -20.56
CA SER A 233 8.69 2.49 -19.87
C SER A 233 9.25 1.41 -20.80
N SER A 234 8.42 0.89 -21.72
CA SER A 234 8.86 -0.10 -22.72
C SER A 234 9.86 0.48 -23.73
N ALA A 235 9.64 1.71 -24.20
CA ALA A 235 10.59 2.40 -25.07
C ALA A 235 11.95 2.65 -24.39
N TRP A 236 11.94 3.04 -23.11
CA TRP A 236 13.17 3.17 -22.31
C TRP A 236 13.92 1.85 -22.18
N CYS A 237 13.20 0.75 -21.92
CA CYS A 237 13.79 -0.57 -21.79
C CYS A 237 14.50 -0.98 -23.09
N CYS A 238 13.84 -0.85 -24.26
CA CYS A 238 14.45 -1.15 -25.56
C CYS A 238 15.67 -0.28 -25.88
N ALA A 239 15.63 1.02 -25.53
CA ALA A 239 16.76 1.91 -25.77
C ALA A 239 17.99 1.57 -24.91
N ALA A 240 17.78 1.14 -23.66
CA ALA A 240 18.84 0.69 -22.78
C ALA A 240 19.52 -0.59 -23.27
N THR A 241 18.79 -1.50 -23.94
CA THR A 241 19.37 -2.71 -24.54
C THR A 241 20.17 -2.44 -25.81
N THR A 242 19.89 -1.35 -26.51
CA THR A 242 20.52 -1.02 -27.81
C THR A 242 21.86 -0.28 -27.64
N THR A 243 22.23 0.11 -26.41
CA THR A 243 23.47 0.85 -26.11
C THR A 243 24.59 -0.02 -25.49
N ARG A 244 24.51 -1.35 -25.63
CA ARG A 244 25.63 -2.28 -25.38
C ARG A 244 26.28 -2.73 -26.67
#